data_AF-A0A200HZL2-F1
#
_entry.id   AF-A0A200HZL2-F1
#
_cell.length_a   1.000
_cell.length_b   1.000
_cell.length_c   1.000
_cell.angle_alpha   90.00
_cell.angle_beta   90.00
_cell.angle_gamma   90.00
#
_symmetry.space_group_name_H-M   'P 1'
#
loop_
_entity.id
_entity.type
_entity.pdbx_description
1 polymer ?
#
loop_
_entity_poly.entity_id
_entity_poly.type
_entity_poly.pdbx_seq_one_letter_code
_entity_poly.pdbx_strand_id
1 'polypeptide(L)'
;MDIRLVDESHVQDINLANEPFLLHGKMKIRYDETGWHHEEIDFPPEQITEMTFPDENYQYEEMKKDTIFLGAYEEQTCVGLAILTPGFGPCCYIADLKVK
;
A
#
# COMPACT_ATOMS: atom_id res chain seq x y z
N MET A 1 -18.26 1.09 -2.19
CA MET A 1 -16.87 0.73 -2.47
C MET A 1 -16.84 -0.49 -3.36
N ASP A 2 -16.06 -0.43 -4.44
CA ASP A 2 -15.86 -1.53 -5.37
C ASP A 2 -14.41 -1.60 -5.83
N ILE A 3 -13.92 -2.81 -6.15
CA ILE A 3 -12.53 -3.05 -6.54
C ILE A 3 -12.49 -3.35 -8.04
N ARG A 4 -11.65 -2.63 -8.78
CA ARG A 4 -11.50 -2.77 -10.23
C ARG A 4 -10.03 -2.90 -10.62
N LEU A 5 -9.76 -3.58 -11.74
CA LEU A 5 -8.47 -3.48 -12.39
C LEU A 5 -8.30 -2.06 -12.95
N VAL A 6 -7.14 -1.47 -12.74
CA VAL A 6 -6.77 -0.20 -13.39
C VAL A 6 -6.19 -0.54 -14.75
N ASP A 7 -6.87 -0.10 -15.80
CA ASP A 7 -6.45 -0.25 -17.18
C ASP A 7 -6.02 1.10 -17.79
N GLU A 8 -5.78 1.12 -19.11
CA GLU A 8 -5.35 2.32 -19.83
C GLU A 8 -6.31 3.51 -19.68
N SER A 9 -7.60 3.28 -19.44
CA SER A 9 -8.59 4.35 -19.26
C SER A 9 -8.54 5.00 -17.88
N HIS A 10 -7.91 4.34 -16.91
CA HIS A 10 -7.79 4.81 -15.52
C HIS A 10 -6.31 4.97 -15.10
N VAL A 11 -5.41 5.09 -16.06
CA VAL A 11 -3.96 5.08 -15.84
C VAL A 11 -3.47 6.12 -14.83
N GLN A 12 -4.15 7.27 -14.72
CA GLN A 12 -3.80 8.30 -13.75
C GLN A 12 -3.94 7.81 -12.29
N ASP A 13 -4.80 6.82 -12.03
CA ASP A 13 -5.10 6.35 -10.69
C ASP A 13 -3.95 5.53 -10.09
N ILE A 14 -2.98 5.08 -10.91
CA ILE A 14 -1.80 4.36 -10.38
C ILE A 14 -0.87 5.27 -9.58
N ASN A 15 -0.94 6.59 -9.79
CA ASN A 15 -0.16 7.59 -9.05
C ASN A 15 -1.02 8.28 -7.97
N LEU A 16 -1.95 7.52 -7.37
CA LEU A 16 -2.73 7.97 -6.23
C LEU A 16 -1.80 8.45 -5.10
N ALA A 17 -1.93 9.73 -4.73
CA ALA A 17 -1.18 10.31 -3.62
C ALA A 17 -1.69 9.76 -2.29
N ASN A 18 -0.78 9.53 -1.35
CA ASN A 18 -1.15 9.08 0.00
C ASN A 18 -1.68 10.25 0.83
N GLU A 19 -2.72 9.99 1.63
CA GLU A 19 -3.11 10.92 2.68
C GLU A 19 -2.32 10.67 3.98
N PRO A 20 -2.10 11.71 4.81
CA PRO A 20 -1.53 11.53 6.14
C PRO A 20 -2.40 10.60 6.99
N PHE A 21 -1.77 9.76 7.78
CA PHE A 21 -2.44 8.91 8.76
C PHE A 21 -1.79 9.04 10.14
N LEU A 22 -2.57 8.76 11.18
CA LEU A 22 -2.10 8.81 12.56
C LEU A 22 -1.24 7.59 12.88
N LEU A 23 -0.04 7.85 13.41
CA LEU A 23 0.86 6.84 13.94
C LEU A 23 0.53 6.59 15.40
N HIS A 24 -0.25 5.54 15.65
CA HIS A 24 -0.72 5.17 16.99
C HIS A 24 0.30 4.40 17.82
N GLY A 25 1.38 3.95 17.23
CA GLY A 25 2.34 3.07 17.90
C GLY A 25 3.41 2.58 16.95
N LYS A 26 4.17 1.59 17.41
CA LYS A 26 5.15 0.89 16.59
C LYS A 26 5.27 -0.57 17.00
N MET A 27 5.67 -1.38 16.04
CA MET A 27 6.06 -2.77 16.27
C MET A 27 7.59 -2.88 16.28
N LYS A 28 8.16 -3.36 17.38
CA LYS A 28 9.57 -3.73 17.45
C LYS A 28 9.71 -5.19 17.06
N ILE A 29 10.55 -5.47 16.08
CA ILE A 29 10.89 -6.83 15.66
C ILE A 29 12.31 -7.16 16.10
N ARG A 30 12.52 -8.36 16.64
CA ARG A 30 13.82 -8.87 17.06
C ARG A 30 13.98 -10.32 16.63
N TYR A 31 15.19 -10.70 16.24
CA TYR A 31 15.55 -12.09 15.96
C TYR A 31 16.67 -12.53 16.90
N ASP A 32 16.52 -13.70 17.52
CA ASP A 32 17.55 -14.33 18.37
C ASP A 32 17.60 -15.86 18.16
N GLU A 33 18.37 -16.56 19.01
CA GLU A 33 18.55 -18.01 18.95
C GLU A 33 17.25 -18.83 19.07
N THR A 34 16.19 -18.22 19.63
CA THR A 34 14.86 -18.84 19.79
C THR A 34 13.89 -18.46 18.67
N GLY A 35 14.31 -17.57 17.75
CA GLY A 35 13.56 -17.20 16.56
C GLY A 35 13.13 -15.73 16.52
N TRP A 36 12.02 -15.47 15.83
CA TRP A 36 11.44 -14.14 15.66
C TRP A 36 10.56 -13.77 16.86
N HIS A 37 10.73 -12.53 17.32
CA HIS A 37 9.95 -11.93 18.39
C HIS A 37 9.39 -10.59 17.91
N HIS A 38 8.20 -10.25 18.39
CA HIS A 38 7.63 -8.93 18.18
C HIS A 38 7.11 -8.36 19.51
N GLU A 39 7.14 -7.04 19.62
CA GLU A 39 6.51 -6.27 20.68
C GLU A 39 5.77 -5.11 20.02
N GLU A 40 4.47 -4.99 20.27
CA GLU A 40 3.67 -3.85 19.87
C GLU A 40 3.66 -2.82 21.00
N ILE A 41 3.93 -1.56 20.66
CA ILE A 41 4.01 -0.46 21.61
C ILE A 41 3.05 0.62 21.15
N ASP A 42 1.95 0.76 21.88
CA ASP A 42 1.02 1.87 21.71
C ASP A 42 1.65 3.16 22.21
N PHE A 43 1.43 4.24 21.47
CA PHE A 43 1.82 5.57 21.88
C PHE A 43 0.76 6.19 22.77
N PRO A 44 1.17 6.90 23.84
CA PRO A 44 0.22 7.71 24.58
C PRO A 44 -0.29 8.86 23.69
N PRO A 45 -1.45 9.46 23.99
CA PRO A 45 -2.08 10.45 23.11
C PRO A 45 -1.17 11.62 22.70
N GLU A 46 -0.26 12.05 23.59
CA GLU A 46 0.70 13.13 23.35
C GLU A 46 1.83 12.78 22.37
N GLN A 47 2.01 11.50 22.02
CA GLN A 47 3.01 11.02 21.05
C GLN A 47 2.40 10.60 19.71
N ILE A 48 1.07 10.66 19.55
CA ILE A 48 0.41 10.39 18.28
C ILE A 48 0.74 11.55 17.32
N THR A 49 1.36 11.21 16.20
CA THR A 49 1.72 12.14 15.13
C THR A 49 1.16 11.66 13.80
N GLU A 50 1.14 12.51 12.79
CA GLU A 50 0.82 12.10 11.42
C GLU A 50 2.09 11.68 10.66
N MET A 51 1.90 10.76 9.72
CA MET A 51 2.90 10.37 8.74
C MET A 51 2.21 10.16 7.40
N THR A 52 2.94 10.42 6.32
CA THR A 52 2.49 10.15 4.95
C THR A 52 3.52 9.26 4.29
N PHE A 53 3.07 8.19 3.63
CA PHE A 53 3.97 7.39 2.80
C PHE A 53 4.44 8.22 1.58
N PRO A 54 5.66 7.99 1.07
CA PRO A 54 6.15 8.72 -0.08
C PRO A 54 5.26 8.49 -1.32
N ASP A 55 5.16 9.52 -2.14
CA ASP A 55 4.56 9.43 -3.46
C ASP A 55 5.60 8.88 -4.44
N GLU A 56 5.16 7.95 -5.27
CA GLU A 56 5.98 7.32 -6.30
C GLU A 56 5.54 7.83 -7.67
N ASN A 57 6.44 7.80 -8.66
CA ASN A 57 6.16 8.23 -10.02
C ASN A 57 6.09 7.03 -10.97
N TYR A 58 5.07 6.20 -10.78
CA TYR A 58 4.86 4.98 -11.53
C TYR A 58 4.63 5.23 -13.01
N GLN A 59 5.35 4.48 -13.86
CA GLN A 59 5.23 4.53 -15.31
C GLN A 59 4.41 3.33 -15.79
N TYR A 60 3.13 3.55 -16.11
CA TYR A 60 2.21 2.48 -16.49
C TYR A 60 2.73 1.60 -17.62
N GLU A 61 3.23 2.22 -18.69
CA GLU A 61 3.72 1.50 -19.87
C GLU A 61 4.91 0.58 -19.56
N GLU A 62 5.74 0.97 -18.60
CA GLU A 62 6.90 0.17 -18.19
C GLU A 62 6.49 -0.99 -17.27
N MET A 63 5.43 -0.80 -16.48
CA MET A 63 5.03 -1.74 -15.42
C MET A 63 3.93 -2.72 -15.85
N LYS A 64 3.02 -2.32 -16.74
CA LYS A 64 1.76 -3.05 -17.05
C LYS A 64 1.92 -4.50 -17.49
N LYS A 65 3.11 -4.89 -17.92
CA LYS A 65 3.42 -6.27 -18.33
C LYS A 65 3.59 -7.20 -17.13
N ASP A 66 4.19 -6.69 -16.06
CA ASP A 66 4.66 -7.49 -14.92
C ASP A 66 3.93 -7.13 -13.63
N THR A 67 2.99 -6.18 -13.66
CA THR A 67 2.20 -5.76 -12.50
C THR A 67 0.70 -5.83 -12.74
N ILE A 68 -0.04 -6.04 -11.67
CA ILE A 68 -1.50 -5.96 -11.61
C ILE A 68 -1.84 -4.77 -10.72
N PHE A 69 -2.60 -3.81 -11.26
CA PHE A 69 -3.08 -2.65 -10.53
C PHE A 69 -4.55 -2.86 -10.14
N LEU A 70 -4.85 -2.79 -8.85
CA LEU A 70 -6.22 -2.84 -8.34
C LEU A 70 -6.56 -1.52 -7.66
N GLY A 71 -7.53 -0.81 -8.20
CA GLY A 71 -8.07 0.41 -7.58
C GLY A 71 -9.30 0.08 -6.73
N ALA A 72 -9.37 0.68 -5.55
CA ALA A 72 -10.57 0.75 -4.73
C ALA A 72 -11.29 2.06 -5.04
N TYR A 73 -12.56 1.96 -5.43
CA TYR A 73 -13.35 3.11 -5.86
C TYR A 73 -14.54 3.35 -4.94
N GLU A 74 -14.73 4.60 -4.57
CA GLU A 74 -16.02 5.12 -4.14
C GLU A 74 -16.65 5.89 -5.29
N GLU A 75 -17.69 5.30 -5.88
CA GLU A 75 -18.34 5.76 -7.10
C GLU A 75 -17.37 5.79 -8.30
N GLN A 76 -16.76 6.95 -8.57
CA GLN A 76 -15.79 7.19 -9.64
C GLN A 76 -14.44 7.69 -9.11
N THR A 77 -14.29 7.83 -7.79
CA THR A 77 -13.06 8.31 -7.18
C THR A 77 -12.24 7.13 -6.69
N CYS A 78 -11.01 7.00 -7.18
CA CYS A 78 -10.05 6.05 -6.63
C CYS A 78 -9.62 6.52 -5.22
N VAL A 79 -9.89 5.71 -4.21
CA VAL A 79 -9.57 5.96 -2.79
C VAL A 79 -8.50 5.01 -2.25
N GLY A 80 -8.08 4.04 -3.07
CA GLY A 80 -6.98 3.16 -2.71
C GLY A 80 -6.44 2.44 -3.92
N LEU A 81 -5.17 2.04 -3.85
CA LEU A 81 -4.49 1.33 -4.92
C LEU A 81 -3.66 0.20 -4.32
N ALA A 82 -3.76 -0.98 -4.90
CA ALA A 82 -2.82 -2.07 -4.67
C ALA A 82 -2.05 -2.35 -5.95
N ILE A 83 -0.72 -2.35 -5.84
CA ILE A 83 0.19 -2.76 -6.91
C ILE A 83 0.70 -4.14 -6.56
N LEU A 84 0.34 -5.13 -7.38
CA LEU A 84 0.70 -6.51 -7.18
C LEU A 84 1.67 -6.97 -8.26
N THR A 85 2.62 -7.82 -7.90
CA THR A 85 3.48 -8.52 -8.86
C THR A 85 3.13 -10.00 -8.86
N PRO A 86 2.80 -10.63 -10.01
CA PRO A 86 2.59 -12.06 -10.09
C PRO A 86 3.80 -12.83 -9.56
N GLY A 87 3.55 -13.81 -8.69
CA GLY A 87 4.57 -14.65 -8.08
C GLY A 87 4.59 -16.06 -8.67
N PHE A 88 5.22 -16.98 -7.94
CA PHE A 88 5.20 -18.39 -8.30
C PHE A 88 3.83 -19.02 -8.00
N GLY A 89 3.23 -19.69 -8.99
CA GLY A 89 1.94 -20.37 -8.84
C GLY A 89 0.75 -19.39 -8.74
N PRO A 90 -0.29 -19.69 -7.95
CA PRO A 90 -1.48 -18.83 -7.81
C PRO A 90 -1.27 -17.63 -6.86
N CYS A 91 -0.03 -17.24 -6.59
CA CYS A 91 0.31 -16.22 -5.60
C CYS A 91 0.66 -14.89 -6.29
N CYS A 92 0.33 -13.77 -5.64
CA CYS A 92 0.81 -12.44 -5.98
C CYS A 92 1.53 -11.83 -4.78
N TYR A 93 2.58 -11.05 -5.04
CA TYR A 93 3.26 -10.24 -4.03
C TYR A 93 2.67 -8.84 -4.04
N ILE A 94 2.48 -8.26 -2.85
CA ILE A 94 2.13 -6.85 -2.71
C ILE A 94 3.42 -6.05 -2.86
N ALA A 95 3.51 -5.26 -3.93
CA ALA A 95 4.65 -4.37 -4.18
C ALA A 95 4.43 -3.02 -3.48
N ASP A 96 3.22 -2.47 -3.55
CA ASP A 96 2.85 -1.24 -2.84
C ASP A 96 1.34 -1.17 -2.55
N LEU A 97 0.98 -0.36 -1.55
CA LEU A 97 -0.38 0.01 -1.19
C LEU A 97 -0.45 1.52 -1.01
N LYS A 98 -1.35 2.17 -1.75
CA LYS A 98 -1.70 3.59 -1.54
C LYS A 98 -3.10 3.68 -0.97
N VAL A 99 -3.29 4.59 -0.02
CA VAL A 99 -4.61 4.88 0.55
C VAL A 99 -4.80 6.38 0.58
N LYS A 100 -5.97 6.79 0.14
CA LYS A 100 -6.47 8.15 0.25
C LYS A 100 -7.49 8.19 1.37
#